data_AF-A0A524EDM9-F1
#
_entry.id   AF-A0A524EDM9-F1
#
_cell.length_a   1.000
_cell.length_b   1.000
_cell.length_c   1.000
_cell.angle_alpha   90.00
_cell.angle_beta   90.00
_cell.angle_gamma   90.00
#
_symmetry.space_group_name_H-M   'P 1'
#
loop_
_entity.id
_entity.type
_entity.pdbx_description
1 polymer ?
#
loop_
_entity_poly.entity_id
_entity_poly.type
_entity_poly.pdbx_seq_one_letter_code
_entity_poly.pdbx_strand_id
1 'polypeptide(L)'
;MYYRGYILIRLKTIGTEWKVVEKLTNLKSTDDSEDWEITYVTPIIGGWDIVVECFFTKLQELDKIVTFIRVDEVISPWIEETTTLVSSKPDYSE
;
A
#
# COMPACT_ATOMS: atom_id res chain seq x y z
N MET A 1 -10.42 -6.71 -14.79
CA MET A 1 -10.23 -5.26 -14.94
C MET A 1 -9.46 -4.82 -13.72
N TYR A 2 -8.24 -4.36 -13.90
CA TYR A 2 -7.37 -4.00 -12.80
C TYR A 2 -7.41 -2.49 -12.59
N TYR A 3 -7.61 -2.12 -11.34
CA TYR A 3 -7.43 -0.77 -10.86
C TYR A 3 -6.02 -0.62 -10.33
N ARG A 4 -5.50 0.61 -10.42
CA ARG A 4 -4.26 0.99 -9.77
C ARG A 4 -4.56 1.91 -8.60
N GLY A 5 -4.07 1.55 -7.43
CA GLY A 5 -4.14 2.36 -6.23
C GLY A 5 -2.77 2.83 -5.79
N TYR A 6 -2.75 3.97 -5.13
CA TYR A 6 -1.61 4.49 -4.42
C TYR A 6 -1.99 4.72 -2.96
N ILE A 7 -1.13 4.30 -2.05
CA ILE A 7 -1.23 4.57 -0.63
C ILE A 7 -0.03 5.42 -0.26
N LEU A 8 -0.27 6.61 0.27
CA LEU A 8 0.77 7.44 0.86
C LEU A 8 0.76 7.20 2.36
N ILE A 9 1.94 6.96 2.92
CA ILE A 9 2.12 6.68 4.35
C ILE A 9 2.97 7.79 4.94
N ARG A 10 2.51 8.31 6.07
CA ARG A 10 3.26 9.20 6.94
C ARG A 10 3.71 8.45 8.18
N LEU A 11 4.97 8.59 8.54
CA LEU A 11 5.59 7.92 9.67
C LEU A 11 5.66 8.85 10.88
N LYS A 12 5.37 8.31 12.07
CA LYS A 12 5.63 8.99 13.35
C LYS A 12 7.04 8.72 13.89
N THR A 13 7.75 7.74 13.32
CA THR A 13 9.11 7.36 13.73
C THR A 13 10.05 7.53 12.53
N ILE A 14 11.05 8.39 12.66
CA ILE A 14 12.05 8.65 11.62
C ILE A 14 12.99 7.44 11.50
N GLY A 15 13.38 7.08 10.27
CA GLY A 15 14.36 6.02 10.04
C GLY A 15 13.76 4.61 9.98
N THR A 16 12.44 4.48 9.96
CA THR A 16 11.74 3.20 9.81
C THR A 16 11.19 2.96 8.41
N GLU A 17 11.48 3.83 7.45
CA GLU A 17 10.96 3.80 6.08
C GLU A 17 11.26 2.44 5.43
N TRP A 18 12.52 2.03 5.46
CA TRP A 18 12.98 0.78 4.83
C TRP A 18 12.41 -0.47 5.48
N LYS A 19 12.09 -0.44 6.78
CA LYS A 19 11.44 -1.58 7.45
C LYS A 19 10.01 -1.77 6.95
N VAL A 20 9.31 -0.67 6.68
CA VAL A 20 7.98 -0.71 6.06
C VAL A 20 8.08 -1.19 4.62
N VAL A 21 9.05 -0.68 3.85
CA VAL A 21 9.32 -1.12 2.47
C VAL A 21 9.57 -2.62 2.41
N GLU A 22 10.47 -3.15 3.23
CA GLU A 22 10.80 -4.59 3.29
C GLU A 22 9.58 -5.46 3.59
N LYS A 23 8.71 -5.01 4.51
CA LYS A 23 7.49 -5.73 4.90
C LYS A 23 6.43 -5.76 3.79
N LEU A 24 6.31 -4.66 3.03
CA LEU A 24 5.28 -4.51 1.99
C LEU A 24 5.72 -5.00 0.61
N THR A 25 7.02 -5.13 0.38
CA THR A 25 7.56 -5.59 -0.91
C THR A 25 7.05 -7.00 -1.24
N ASN A 26 6.50 -7.19 -2.45
CA ASN A 26 5.92 -8.44 -2.95
C ASN A 26 4.72 -8.97 -2.14
N LEU A 27 4.08 -8.13 -1.33
CA LEU A 27 2.85 -8.51 -0.63
C LEU A 27 1.71 -8.63 -1.64
N LYS A 28 0.98 -9.75 -1.60
CA LYS A 28 -0.15 -10.04 -2.48
C LYS A 28 -1.22 -10.84 -1.76
N SER A 29 -2.39 -10.98 -2.37
CA SER A 29 -3.44 -11.82 -1.80
C SER A 29 -3.00 -13.28 -1.67
N THR A 30 -3.50 -13.94 -0.63
CA THR A 30 -3.40 -15.39 -0.42
C THR A 30 -4.75 -16.09 -0.59
N ASP A 31 -5.81 -15.33 -0.88
CA ASP A 31 -7.17 -15.83 -1.08
C ASP A 31 -7.45 -15.98 -2.57
N ASP A 32 -7.82 -17.17 -3.03
CA ASP A 32 -8.11 -17.45 -4.45
C ASP A 32 -9.29 -16.63 -5.01
N SER A 33 -10.10 -16.03 -4.14
CA SER A 33 -11.22 -15.15 -4.52
C SER A 33 -10.84 -13.68 -4.68
N GLU A 34 -9.60 -13.33 -4.37
CA GLU A 34 -9.04 -11.98 -4.44
C GLU A 34 -7.87 -11.93 -5.41
N ASP A 35 -7.68 -10.75 -6.01
CA ASP A 35 -6.57 -10.53 -6.91
C ASP A 35 -6.05 -9.11 -6.75
N TRP A 36 -5.08 -8.98 -5.84
CA TRP A 36 -4.37 -7.76 -5.55
C TRP A 36 -2.90 -8.03 -5.19
N GLU A 37 -2.06 -7.06 -5.49
CA GLU A 37 -0.62 -7.09 -5.20
C GLU A 37 -0.07 -5.68 -5.03
N ILE A 38 0.92 -5.54 -4.15
CA ILE A 38 1.78 -4.37 -4.06
C ILE A 38 2.86 -4.48 -5.15
N THR A 39 2.77 -3.62 -6.16
CA THR A 39 3.68 -3.61 -7.31
C THR A 39 4.95 -2.81 -7.06
N TYR A 40 4.87 -1.79 -6.21
CA TYR A 40 5.99 -0.90 -5.94
C TYR A 40 5.86 -0.26 -4.57
N VAL A 41 6.97 -0.14 -3.85
CA VAL A 41 7.02 0.56 -2.57
C VAL A 41 8.39 1.23 -2.41
N THR A 42 8.40 2.51 -2.07
CA THR A 42 9.64 3.28 -1.88
C THR A 42 9.43 4.45 -0.91
N PRO A 43 10.48 4.86 -0.18
CA PRO A 43 10.48 6.15 0.49
C PRO A 43 10.38 7.30 -0.54
N ILE A 44 9.75 8.39 -0.16
CA ILE A 44 9.57 9.60 -0.98
C ILE A 44 9.93 10.85 -0.18
N ILE A 45 10.15 11.97 -0.88
CA ILE A 45 10.41 13.28 -0.27
C ILE A 45 9.15 14.14 -0.43
N GLY A 46 8.68 14.75 0.65
CA GLY A 46 7.53 15.66 0.62
C GLY A 46 6.76 15.68 1.95
N GLY A 47 5.45 15.92 1.88
CA GLY A 47 4.56 15.85 3.05
C GLY A 47 4.20 14.43 3.51
N TRP A 48 4.78 13.41 2.86
CA TRP A 48 4.60 11.98 3.08
C TRP A 48 5.96 11.30 3.02
N ASP A 49 6.09 10.12 3.63
CA ASP A 49 7.37 9.44 3.79
C ASP A 49 7.52 8.22 2.86
N ILE A 50 6.42 7.55 2.51
CA ILE A 50 6.43 6.35 1.66
C ILE A 50 5.26 6.40 0.67
N VAL A 51 5.51 5.97 -0.57
CA VAL A 51 4.47 5.63 -1.54
C VAL A 51 4.42 4.12 -1.74
N VAL A 52 3.21 3.58 -1.75
CA VAL A 52 2.90 2.19 -2.10
C VAL A 52 2.00 2.22 -3.31
N GLU A 53 2.40 1.56 -4.39
CA GLU A 53 1.57 1.26 -5.55
C GLU A 53 1.03 -0.16 -5.43
N CYS A 54 -0.24 -0.33 -5.75
CA CYS A 54 -0.87 -1.65 -5.82
C CYS A 54 -1.79 -1.76 -7.03
N PHE A 55 -1.98 -2.97 -7.51
CA PHE A 55 -3.13 -3.29 -8.36
C PHE A 55 -4.14 -4.11 -7.58
N PHE A 56 -5.40 -4.02 -7.99
CA PHE A 56 -6.50 -4.80 -7.41
C PHE A 56 -7.66 -4.89 -8.39
N THR A 57 -8.55 -5.86 -8.23
CA THR A 57 -9.73 -6.04 -9.09
C THR A 57 -11.01 -5.49 -8.47
N LYS A 58 -11.06 -5.34 -7.13
CA LYS A 58 -12.22 -4.85 -6.37
C LYS A 58 -11.81 -3.72 -5.43
N LEU A 59 -12.59 -2.65 -5.35
CA LEU A 59 -12.29 -1.51 -4.48
C LEU A 59 -12.12 -1.90 -3.00
N GLN A 60 -12.84 -2.93 -2.54
CA GLN A 60 -12.73 -3.45 -1.17
C GLN A 60 -11.35 -4.05 -0.86
N GLU A 61 -10.59 -4.49 -1.87
CA GLU A 61 -9.24 -5.01 -1.68
C GLU A 61 -8.27 -3.88 -1.28
N LEU A 62 -8.44 -2.67 -1.81
CA LEU A 62 -7.66 -1.50 -1.39
C LEU A 62 -7.87 -1.20 0.11
N ASP A 63 -9.11 -1.26 0.58
CA ASP A 63 -9.44 -1.06 2.00
C ASP A 63 -8.77 -2.12 2.89
N LYS A 64 -8.65 -3.36 2.40
CA LYS A 64 -7.94 -4.43 3.10
C LYS A 64 -6.44 -4.14 3.19
N ILE A 65 -5.80 -3.71 2.10
CA ILE A 65 -4.38 -3.35 2.08
C ILE A 65 -4.11 -2.21 3.08
N VAL A 66 -4.95 -1.17 3.06
CA VAL A 66 -4.83 -0.03 3.99
C VAL A 66 -5.05 -0.46 5.44
N THR A 67 -6.04 -1.33 5.67
CA THR A 67 -6.32 -1.85 7.02
C THR A 67 -5.13 -2.66 7.53
N PHE A 68 -4.58 -3.57 6.72
CA PHE A 68 -3.37 -4.32 7.04
C PHE A 68 -2.23 -3.39 7.46
N ILE A 69 -1.94 -2.35 6.66
CA ILE A 69 -0.91 -1.35 6.97
C ILE A 69 -1.15 -0.70 8.34
N ARG A 70 -2.41 -0.37 8.67
CA ARG A 70 -2.77 0.31 9.92
C ARG A 70 -2.80 -0.58 11.16
N VAL A 71 -2.97 -1.89 11.01
CA VAL A 71 -3.15 -2.83 12.15
C VAL A 71 -2.04 -3.86 12.29
N ASP A 72 -1.15 -4.00 11.31
CA ASP A 72 -0.01 -4.93 11.41
C ASP A 72 0.86 -4.55 12.61
N GLU A 73 1.14 -5.54 13.47
CA GLU A 73 1.83 -5.33 14.74
C GLU A 73 3.27 -4.82 14.58
N VAL A 74 3.89 -5.04 13.42
CA VAL A 74 5.28 -4.66 13.15
C VAL A 74 5.35 -3.21 12.67
N ILE A 75 4.50 -2.83 11.69
CA ILE A 75 4.61 -1.51 11.04
C ILE A 75 3.64 -0.45 11.59
N SER A 76 2.48 -0.84 12.13
CA SER A 76 1.53 0.12 12.73
C SER A 76 2.12 0.99 13.86
N PRO A 77 3.10 0.51 14.67
CA PRO A 77 3.76 1.36 15.65
C PRO A 77 4.62 2.47 15.05
N TRP A 78 4.82 2.52 13.73
CA TRP A 78 5.56 3.57 13.05
C TRP A 78 4.69 4.46 12.16
N ILE A 79 3.44 4.08 11.92
CA ILE A 79 2.53 4.82 11.05
C ILE A 79 1.81 5.90 11.86
N GLU A 80 1.80 7.12 11.31
CA GLU A 80 1.03 8.27 11.78
C GLU A 80 -0.30 8.36 11.04
N GLU A 81 -0.22 8.36 9.71
CA GLU A 81 -1.37 8.57 8.84
C GLU A 81 -1.19 7.80 7.52
N THR A 82 -2.30 7.43 6.89
CA THR A 82 -2.30 6.99 5.49
C THR A 82 -3.40 7.70 4.71
N THR A 83 -3.15 7.98 3.44
CA THR A 83 -4.17 8.40 2.48
C THR A 83 -4.11 7.55 1.22
N THR A 84 -5.22 7.46 0.49
CA THR A 84 -5.33 6.65 -0.72
C THR A 84 -5.73 7.47 -1.93
N LEU A 85 -5.26 7.05 -3.09
CA LEU A 85 -5.66 7.58 -4.38
C LEU A 85 -5.87 6.43 -5.35
N VAL A 86 -7.03 6.40 -6.01
CA VAL A 86 -7.34 5.41 -7.05
C VAL A 86 -7.21 6.08 -8.41
N SER A 87 -6.43 5.47 -9.30
CA SER A 87 -6.34 5.91 -10.69
C SER A 87 -7.69 5.77 -11.38
N SER A 88 -8.12 6.82 -12.09
CA SER A 88 -9.38 6.83 -12.84
C SER A 88 -9.32 6.06 -14.16
N LYS A 89 -8.14 5.57 -14.57
CA LYS A 89 -7.97 4.76 -15.78
C LYS A 89 -7.89 3.27 -15.41
N PRO A 90 -8.96 2.49 -15.59
CA PRO A 90 -9.02 1.08 -15.20
C PRO A 90 -8.41 0.14 -16.25
N ASP A 91 -7.32 0.58 -16.87
CA ASP A 91 -6.74 -0.03 -18.07
C ASP A 91 -5.30 -0.43 -17.78
N TYR A 92 -5.11 -1.13 -16.66
CA TYR A 92 -3.87 -1.85 -16.41
C TYR A 92 -3.96 -3.19 -17.15
N SER A 93 -3.25 -3.31 -18.26
CA SER A 93 -2.93 -4.62 -18.84
C SER A 93 -1.87 -5.26 -17.94
N GLU A 94 -2.11 -6.50 -17.51
CA GLU A 94 -1.08 -7.37 -16.88
C GLU A 94 0.28 -7.27 -17.59
#